data_AF-A0A2W1K5L4-F1
#
_entry.id   AF-A0A2W1K5L4-F1
#
_cell.length_a   1.000
_cell.length_b   1.000
_cell.length_c   1.000
_cell.angle_alpha   90.00
_cell.angle_beta   90.00
_cell.angle_gamma   90.00
#
_symmetry.space_group_name_H-M   'P 1'
#
loop_
_entity.id
_entity.type
_entity.pdbx_description
1 polymer ?
#
loop_
_entity_poly.entity_id
_entity_poly.type
_entity_poly.pdbx_seq_one_letter_code
_entity_poly.pdbx_strand_id
1 'polypeptide(L)'
;MKKTMEIMVTTVVLAMLGIGVSQAEATMPGNAKAMEKTHMYFVHHNFGFARNFYQFHPGPHWDLMNAAALHLTAGQIKQEKILVIGMMQNTEHGIMALKKAYRKYREEAKLPDPSIRVLTQDVQAVGRAQAYLGYVMIPYHMKGYRLLDPAQQAIYHHLARENWIHMMHGHMMMHG
;
A
#
# COMPACT_ATOMS: atom_id res chain seq x y z
N MET A 1 2.57 -47.81 -53.26
CA MET A 1 1.64 -46.65 -53.32
C MET A 1 0.84 -46.65 -52.03
N LYS A 2 1.33 -46.06 -50.94
CA LYS A 2 1.17 -44.65 -50.48
C LYS A 2 -0.28 -44.17 -50.41
N LYS A 3 -0.84 -44.08 -49.19
CA LYS A 3 -1.29 -42.85 -48.48
C LYS A 3 -1.99 -43.24 -47.17
N THR A 4 -1.28 -43.18 -46.04
CA THR A 4 -1.26 -42.10 -45.01
C THR A 4 -2.40 -42.15 -44.00
N MET A 5 -2.03 -42.68 -42.83
CA MET A 5 -2.37 -42.27 -41.47
C MET A 5 -2.93 -40.83 -41.35
N GLU A 6 -4.12 -40.68 -40.78
CA GLU A 6 -4.54 -39.42 -40.15
C GLU A 6 -5.02 -39.68 -38.72
N ILE A 7 -4.48 -38.85 -37.85
CA ILE A 7 -4.61 -38.78 -36.41
C ILE A 7 -5.87 -37.97 -36.11
N MET A 8 -6.72 -38.42 -35.19
CA MET A 8 -7.52 -37.49 -34.39
C MET A 8 -7.69 -38.04 -32.96
N VAL A 9 -6.69 -37.68 -32.14
CA VAL A 9 -6.79 -37.63 -30.68
C VAL A 9 -7.95 -36.69 -30.36
N THR A 10 -9.05 -37.22 -29.82
CA THR A 10 -10.16 -36.38 -29.37
C THR A 10 -9.75 -35.68 -28.07
N THR A 11 -9.58 -34.39 -28.21
CA THR A 11 -9.09 -33.38 -27.29
C THR A 11 -9.79 -33.40 -25.93
N VAL A 12 -9.01 -33.58 -24.86
CA VAL A 12 -9.32 -33.04 -23.54
C VAL A 12 -9.01 -31.54 -23.61
N VAL A 13 -10.02 -30.67 -23.58
CA VAL A 13 -9.85 -29.29 -23.10
C VAL A 13 -10.96 -29.00 -22.12
N LEU A 14 -10.56 -29.13 -20.86
CA LEU A 14 -11.19 -28.57 -19.68
C LEU A 14 -11.51 -27.09 -19.99
N ALA A 15 -12.80 -26.76 -20.07
CA ALA A 15 -13.25 -25.40 -20.29
C ALA A 15 -12.71 -24.49 -19.18
N MET A 16 -12.08 -23.42 -19.63
CA MET A 16 -11.27 -22.50 -18.84
C MET A 16 -12.07 -21.84 -17.72
N LEU A 17 -11.71 -22.13 -16.47
CA LEU A 17 -11.89 -21.20 -15.35
C LEU A 17 -10.90 -20.05 -15.52
N GLY A 18 -11.16 -19.21 -16.51
CA GLY A 18 -10.39 -18.01 -16.83
C GLY A 18 -11.20 -16.76 -16.50
N ILE A 19 -11.68 -16.60 -15.27
CA ILE A 19 -12.05 -15.27 -14.77
C ILE A 19 -10.73 -14.57 -14.45
N GLY A 20 -10.02 -14.15 -15.50
CA GLY A 20 -8.92 -13.21 -15.38
C GLY A 20 -9.50 -11.89 -14.90
N VAL A 21 -9.30 -11.58 -13.62
CA VAL A 21 -9.56 -10.24 -13.08
C VAL A 21 -8.68 -9.29 -13.88
N SER A 22 -9.29 -8.51 -14.76
CA SER A 22 -8.56 -7.55 -15.59
C SER A 22 -7.89 -6.50 -14.69
N GLN A 23 -6.65 -6.12 -15.00
CA GLN A 23 -5.91 -5.04 -14.33
C GLN A 23 -6.70 -3.72 -14.23
N ALA A 24 -7.75 -3.55 -15.02
CA ALA A 24 -8.64 -2.39 -15.02
C ALA A 24 -9.40 -2.19 -13.69
N GLU A 25 -9.58 -3.24 -12.87
CA GLU A 25 -10.27 -3.10 -11.58
C GLU A 25 -9.39 -2.55 -10.44
N ALA A 26 -8.09 -2.37 -10.66
CA ALA A 26 -7.15 -1.83 -9.67
C ALA A 26 -6.97 -0.30 -9.77
N THR A 27 -7.38 0.32 -10.88
CA THR A 27 -7.29 1.76 -11.08
C THR A 27 -8.41 2.49 -10.34
N MET A 28 -8.07 3.07 -9.17
CA MET A 28 -9.00 3.93 -8.45
C MET A 28 -9.12 5.32 -9.12
N PRO A 29 -10.34 5.90 -9.20
CA PRO A 29 -10.52 7.24 -9.75
C PRO A 29 -9.91 8.29 -8.81
N GLY A 30 -8.96 9.09 -9.33
CA GLY A 30 -8.32 10.18 -8.58
C GLY A 30 -7.41 11.03 -9.46
N ASN A 31 -7.17 12.29 -9.06
CA ASN A 31 -6.17 13.14 -9.71
C ASN A 31 -4.77 12.62 -9.35
N ALA A 32 -4.10 11.97 -10.29
CA ALA A 32 -2.79 11.33 -10.10
C ALA A 32 -1.76 12.25 -9.45
N LYS A 33 -1.72 13.54 -9.83
CA LYS A 33 -0.80 14.54 -9.26
C LYS A 33 -1.09 14.86 -7.79
N ALA A 34 -2.37 14.86 -7.41
CA ALA A 34 -2.75 15.06 -6.01
C ALA A 34 -2.39 13.83 -5.16
N MET A 35 -2.61 12.63 -5.70
CA MET A 35 -2.22 11.38 -5.05
C MET A 35 -0.71 11.28 -4.85
N GLU A 36 0.07 11.63 -5.86
CA GLU A 36 1.55 11.68 -5.80
C GLU A 36 2.02 12.62 -4.69
N LYS A 37 1.46 13.83 -4.59
CA LYS A 37 1.80 14.78 -3.53
C LYS A 37 1.46 14.24 -2.14
N THR A 38 0.30 13.61 -1.99
CA THR A 38 -0.12 12.98 -0.72
C THR A 38 0.83 11.84 -0.34
N HIS A 39 1.20 11.01 -1.31
CA HIS A 39 2.15 9.92 -1.12
C HIS A 39 3.53 10.44 -0.68
N MET A 40 4.10 11.40 -1.40
CA MET A 40 5.39 11.99 -1.04
C MET A 40 5.36 12.63 0.35
N TYR A 41 4.27 13.33 0.67
CA TYR A 41 4.12 13.91 2.01
C TYR A 41 4.07 12.83 3.09
N PHE A 42 3.37 11.71 2.85
CA PHE A 42 3.39 10.57 3.76
C PHE A 42 4.79 9.98 3.93
N VAL A 43 5.50 9.71 2.83
CA VAL A 43 6.85 9.12 2.83
C VAL A 43 7.82 9.92 3.71
N HIS A 44 7.74 11.25 3.67
CA HIS A 44 8.60 12.11 4.50
C HIS A 44 8.24 12.14 5.99
N HIS A 45 7.03 11.71 6.38
CA HIS A 45 6.52 11.91 7.75
C HIS A 45 6.08 10.61 8.44
N ASN A 46 6.32 9.44 7.86
CA ASN A 46 5.83 8.16 8.36
C ASN A 46 6.82 7.37 9.24
N PHE A 47 7.85 8.02 9.79
CA PHE A 47 8.90 7.36 10.58
C PHE A 47 9.54 6.13 9.92
N GLY A 48 9.73 6.21 8.59
CA GLY A 48 10.37 5.15 7.82
C GLY A 48 9.49 3.90 7.72
N PHE A 49 8.17 4.05 7.74
CA PHE A 49 7.19 2.95 7.62
C PHE A 49 7.57 1.94 6.52
N ALA A 50 8.04 2.42 5.37
CA ALA A 50 8.48 1.58 4.26
C ALA A 50 9.59 0.59 4.70
N ARG A 51 10.67 1.13 5.29
CA ARG A 51 11.83 0.35 5.72
C ARG A 51 11.53 -0.46 6.98
N ASN A 52 10.72 0.03 7.90
CA ASN A 52 10.57 -0.61 9.21
C ASN A 52 9.43 -1.63 9.26
N PHE A 53 8.46 -1.55 8.33
CA PHE A 53 7.25 -2.37 8.37
C PHE A 53 6.82 -2.88 7.00
N TYR A 54 6.68 -2.00 6.00
CA TYR A 54 6.15 -2.36 4.67
C TYR A 54 6.94 -3.49 4.00
N GLN A 55 8.27 -3.53 4.16
CA GLN A 55 9.11 -4.60 3.59
C GLN A 55 8.70 -6.02 4.01
N PHE A 56 8.07 -6.17 5.18
CA PHE A 56 7.60 -7.45 5.70
C PHE A 56 6.08 -7.62 5.52
N HIS A 57 5.37 -6.49 5.48
CA HIS A 57 3.92 -6.44 5.36
C HIS A 57 3.53 -5.37 4.34
N PRO A 58 3.59 -5.65 3.02
CA PRO A 58 3.28 -4.67 1.97
C PRO A 58 1.80 -4.25 1.91
N GLY A 59 0.89 -5.08 2.44
CA GLY A 59 -0.50 -4.71 2.75
C GLY A 59 -1.46 -4.68 1.55
N PRO A 60 -2.68 -4.15 1.76
CA PRO A 60 -3.87 -4.52 0.99
C PRO A 60 -3.83 -4.13 -0.49
N HIS A 61 -3.20 -3.00 -0.83
CA HIS A 61 -3.03 -2.60 -2.23
C HIS A 61 -2.06 -3.53 -2.97
N TRP A 62 -0.96 -3.91 -2.31
CA TRP A 62 -0.01 -4.84 -2.90
C TRP A 62 -0.60 -6.24 -3.02
N ASP A 63 -1.44 -6.66 -2.06
CA ASP A 63 -2.18 -7.93 -2.12
C ASP A 63 -3.08 -7.98 -3.35
N LEU A 64 -3.77 -6.89 -3.67
CA LEU A 64 -4.57 -6.77 -4.89
C LEU A 64 -3.72 -6.84 -6.17
N MET A 65 -2.54 -6.19 -6.19
CA MET A 65 -1.63 -6.27 -7.33
C MET A 65 -1.08 -7.69 -7.56
N ASN A 66 -1.01 -8.50 -6.50
CA ASN A 66 -0.53 -9.87 -6.53
C ASN A 66 -1.66 -10.91 -6.41
N ALA A 67 -2.91 -10.50 -6.65
CA ALA A 67 -4.08 -11.33 -6.37
C ALA A 67 -4.03 -12.70 -7.07
N ALA A 68 -3.54 -12.74 -8.31
CA ALA A 68 -3.38 -13.98 -9.07
C ALA A 68 -2.30 -14.90 -8.46
N ALA A 69 -1.15 -14.36 -8.07
CA ALA A 69 -0.06 -15.12 -7.47
C ALA A 69 -0.40 -15.62 -6.06
N LEU A 70 -1.17 -14.83 -5.30
CA LEU A 70 -1.70 -15.20 -3.99
C LEU A 70 -2.95 -16.08 -4.08
N HIS A 71 -3.44 -16.37 -5.29
CA HIS A 71 -4.70 -17.10 -5.50
C HIS A 71 -5.87 -16.55 -4.66
N LEU A 72 -6.00 -15.22 -4.61
CA LEU A 72 -7.03 -14.58 -3.78
C LEU A 72 -8.42 -14.97 -4.27
N THR A 73 -9.29 -15.33 -3.33
CA THR A 73 -10.70 -15.53 -3.59
C THR A 73 -11.39 -14.20 -3.87
N ALA A 74 -12.54 -14.23 -4.55
CA ALA A 74 -13.37 -13.04 -4.75
C ALA A 74 -13.76 -12.35 -3.43
N GLY A 75 -13.96 -13.15 -2.36
CA GLY A 75 -14.22 -12.64 -1.02
C GLY A 75 -13.04 -11.86 -0.45
N GLN A 76 -11.83 -12.38 -0.56
CA GLN A 76 -10.60 -11.70 -0.13
C GLN A 76 -10.37 -10.41 -0.93
N ILE A 77 -10.48 -10.46 -2.26
CA ILE A 77 -10.35 -9.27 -3.14
C ILE A 77 -11.31 -8.15 -2.70
N LYS A 78 -12.57 -8.48 -2.40
CA LYS A 78 -13.56 -7.51 -1.91
C LYS A 78 -13.13 -6.88 -0.59
N GLN A 79 -12.61 -7.67 0.35
CA GLN A 79 -12.14 -7.17 1.64
C GLN A 79 -10.89 -6.29 1.48
N GLU A 80 -9.94 -6.68 0.63
CA GLU A 80 -8.75 -5.87 0.36
C GLU A 80 -9.11 -4.50 -0.24
N LYS A 81 -10.06 -4.43 -1.19
CA LYS A 81 -10.56 -3.16 -1.73
C LYS A 81 -11.12 -2.23 -0.63
N ILE A 82 -11.86 -2.79 0.33
CA ILE A 82 -12.38 -2.03 1.49
C ILE A 82 -11.24 -1.53 2.38
N LEU A 83 -10.25 -2.39 2.64
CA LEU A 83 -9.07 -2.02 3.44
C LEU A 83 -8.27 -0.89 2.77
N VAL A 84 -8.06 -0.94 1.45
CA VAL A 84 -7.39 0.14 0.70
C VAL A 84 -8.11 1.48 0.89
N ILE A 85 -9.44 1.51 0.70
CA ILE A 85 -10.23 2.74 0.84
C ILE A 85 -10.09 3.32 2.25
N GLY A 86 -10.29 2.49 3.28
CA GLY A 86 -10.19 2.94 4.66
C GLY A 86 -8.78 3.40 5.04
N MET A 87 -7.76 2.72 4.53
CA MET A 87 -6.35 3.08 4.72
C MET A 87 -6.05 4.45 4.12
N MET A 88 -6.51 4.71 2.90
CA MET A 88 -6.32 6.00 2.23
C MET A 88 -7.02 7.13 2.98
N GLN A 89 -8.29 6.96 3.33
CA GLN A 89 -9.06 7.98 4.05
C GLN A 89 -8.40 8.36 5.38
N ASN A 90 -7.94 7.37 6.16
CA ASN A 90 -7.28 7.63 7.44
C ASN A 90 -5.88 8.24 7.26
N THR A 91 -5.15 7.84 6.23
CA THR A 91 -3.85 8.47 5.89
C THR A 91 -4.03 9.94 5.50
N GLU A 92 -5.02 10.24 4.65
CA GLU A 92 -5.37 11.61 4.27
C GLU A 92 -5.78 12.46 5.48
N HIS A 93 -6.59 11.90 6.38
CA HIS A 93 -6.93 12.55 7.64
C HIS A 93 -5.68 12.91 8.45
N GLY A 94 -4.76 11.96 8.61
CA GLY A 94 -3.50 12.18 9.31
C GLY A 94 -2.65 13.28 8.68
N ILE A 95 -2.58 13.31 7.34
CA ILE A 95 -1.83 14.32 6.59
C ILE A 95 -2.46 15.70 6.79
N MET A 96 -3.79 15.81 6.75
CA MET A 96 -4.48 17.07 7.02
C MET A 96 -4.24 17.55 8.46
N ALA A 97 -4.27 16.63 9.44
CA ALA A 97 -3.98 16.93 10.83
C ALA A 97 -2.55 17.45 11.02
N LEU A 98 -1.56 16.81 10.38
CA LEU A 98 -0.15 17.22 10.44
C LEU A 98 0.06 18.60 9.80
N LYS A 99 -0.50 18.83 8.60
CA LYS A 99 -0.45 20.16 7.95
C LYS A 99 -1.08 21.24 8.81
N LYS A 100 -2.21 20.95 9.47
CA LYS A 100 -2.87 21.88 10.40
C LYS A 100 -2.00 22.16 11.63
N ALA A 101 -1.36 21.16 12.21
CA ALA A 101 -0.46 21.32 13.35
C ALA A 101 0.74 22.20 13.01
N TYR A 102 1.39 21.96 11.87
CA TYR A 102 2.48 22.81 11.38
C TYR A 102 2.03 24.26 11.13
N ARG A 103 0.83 24.45 10.57
CA ARG A 103 0.29 25.79 10.36
C ARG A 103 0.11 26.52 11.70
N LYS A 104 -0.50 25.88 12.69
CA LYS A 104 -0.69 26.49 14.03
C LYS A 104 0.64 26.90 14.65
N TYR A 105 1.58 25.96 14.70
CA TYR A 105 2.92 26.22 15.23
C TYR A 105 3.58 27.42 14.56
N ARG A 106 3.51 27.48 13.22
CA ARG A 106 4.08 28.57 12.42
C ARG A 106 3.39 29.91 12.69
N GLU A 107 2.06 29.93 12.81
CA GLU A 107 1.33 31.18 13.06
C GLU A 107 1.59 31.71 14.47
N GLU A 108 1.64 30.84 15.49
CA GLU A 108 2.02 31.24 16.85
C GLU A 108 3.45 31.80 16.87
N ALA A 109 4.39 31.14 16.19
CA ALA A 109 5.80 31.56 16.15
C ALA A 109 6.03 32.91 15.44
N LYS A 110 5.05 33.41 14.67
CA LYS A 110 5.12 34.72 13.99
C LYS A 110 4.62 35.87 14.86
N LEU A 111 3.99 35.59 16.00
CA LEU A 111 3.48 36.64 16.88
C LEU A 111 4.65 37.50 17.40
N PRO A 112 4.44 38.82 17.64
CA PRO A 112 5.48 39.69 18.19
C PRO A 112 5.99 39.25 19.58
N ASP A 113 5.14 38.60 20.36
CA ASP A 113 5.45 38.04 21.69
C ASP A 113 4.83 36.63 21.81
N PRO A 114 5.47 35.59 21.25
CA PRO A 114 4.89 34.26 21.19
C PRO A 114 4.99 33.54 22.55
N SER A 115 3.95 32.81 22.92
CA SER A 115 3.95 32.11 24.22
C SER A 115 4.78 30.82 24.16
N ILE A 116 5.82 30.71 25.00
CA ILE A 116 6.62 29.47 25.14
C ILE A 116 5.72 28.26 25.41
N ARG A 117 4.69 28.43 26.24
CA ARG A 117 3.74 27.36 26.57
C ARG A 117 2.95 26.92 25.34
N VAL A 118 2.45 27.85 24.54
CA VAL A 118 1.65 27.55 23.34
C VAL A 118 2.53 26.93 22.27
N LEU A 119 3.72 27.48 22.01
CA LEU A 119 4.69 26.91 21.08
C LEU A 119 5.07 25.47 21.45
N THR A 120 5.29 25.19 22.73
CA THR A 120 5.59 23.83 23.21
C THR A 120 4.42 22.87 22.93
N GLN A 121 3.19 23.30 23.20
CA GLN A 121 1.98 22.50 22.93
C GLN A 121 1.79 22.23 21.43
N ASP A 122 2.05 23.23 20.58
CA ASP A 122 1.93 23.11 19.13
C ASP A 122 2.99 22.18 18.54
N VAL A 123 4.25 22.24 19.00
CA VAL A 123 5.29 21.28 18.61
C VAL A 123 4.92 19.86 19.05
N GLN A 124 4.38 19.67 20.26
CA GLN A 124 3.88 18.37 20.68
C GLN A 124 2.72 17.87 19.80
N ALA A 125 1.85 18.77 19.34
CA ALA A 125 0.78 18.42 18.42
C ALA A 125 1.31 17.97 17.05
N VAL A 126 2.36 18.62 16.53
CA VAL A 126 3.09 18.16 15.33
C VAL A 126 3.64 16.76 15.56
N GLY A 127 4.34 16.53 16.67
CA GLY A 127 4.90 15.22 17.01
C GLY A 127 3.85 14.11 17.08
N ARG A 128 2.70 14.37 17.72
CA ARG A 128 1.58 13.41 17.78
C ARG A 128 0.98 13.12 16.40
N ALA A 129 0.80 14.13 15.56
CA ALA A 129 0.27 13.95 14.21
C ALA A 129 1.25 13.18 13.30
N GLN A 130 2.55 13.39 13.47
CA GLN A 130 3.58 12.62 12.76
C GLN A 130 3.64 11.17 13.25
N ALA A 131 3.53 10.94 14.56
CA ALA A 131 3.42 9.59 15.11
C ALA A 131 2.19 8.85 14.59
N TYR A 132 1.05 9.52 14.47
CA TYR A 132 -0.13 8.95 13.82
C TYR A 132 0.16 8.45 12.41
N LEU A 133 0.83 9.25 11.57
CA LEU A 133 1.23 8.80 10.23
C LEU A 133 2.21 7.61 10.27
N GLY A 134 3.05 7.51 11.29
CA GLY A 134 3.95 6.36 11.49
C GLY A 134 3.23 5.03 11.72
N TYR A 135 2.03 5.03 12.30
CA TYR A 135 1.31 3.78 12.62
C TYR A 135 -0.03 3.60 11.89
N VAL A 136 -0.61 4.63 11.29
CA VAL A 136 -2.00 4.60 10.76
C VAL A 136 -2.25 3.46 9.75
N MET A 137 -1.24 3.09 8.97
CA MET A 137 -1.35 2.03 7.97
C MET A 137 -1.18 0.63 8.57
N ILE A 138 -0.50 0.47 9.71
CA ILE A 138 -0.18 -0.84 10.31
C ILE A 138 -1.43 -1.73 10.48
N PRO A 139 -2.55 -1.25 11.05
CA PRO A 139 -3.73 -2.10 11.23
C PRO A 139 -4.32 -2.62 9.92
N TYR A 140 -4.24 -1.86 8.82
CA TYR A 140 -4.76 -2.26 7.52
C TYR A 140 -3.91 -3.37 6.90
N HIS A 141 -2.59 -3.20 6.97
CA HIS A 141 -1.64 -4.18 6.48
C HIS A 141 -1.76 -5.51 7.25
N MET A 142 -1.89 -5.45 8.57
CA MET A 142 -2.09 -6.65 9.38
C MET A 142 -3.46 -7.29 9.17
N LYS A 143 -4.50 -6.50 8.86
CA LYS A 143 -5.82 -7.04 8.51
C LYS A 143 -5.77 -7.77 7.16
N GLY A 144 -5.16 -7.19 6.13
CA GLY A 144 -4.98 -7.83 4.82
C GLY A 144 -4.23 -9.16 4.95
N TYR A 145 -3.06 -9.15 5.61
CA TYR A 145 -2.29 -10.36 5.88
C TYR A 145 -3.10 -11.46 6.60
N ARG A 146 -3.97 -11.09 7.55
CA ARG A 146 -4.83 -12.04 8.28
C ARG A 146 -6.01 -12.58 7.47
N LEU A 147 -6.34 -11.98 6.33
CA LEU A 147 -7.34 -12.55 5.40
C LEU A 147 -6.80 -13.75 4.64
N LEU A 148 -5.48 -13.89 4.55
CA LEU A 148 -4.80 -14.96 3.84
C LEU A 148 -4.79 -16.25 4.67
N ASP A 149 -5.00 -17.38 4.00
CA ASP A 149 -4.81 -18.70 4.60
C ASP A 149 -3.31 -19.04 4.76
N PRO A 150 -2.94 -20.11 5.50
CA PRO A 150 -1.54 -20.45 5.73
C PRO A 150 -0.71 -20.69 4.46
N ALA A 151 -1.30 -21.22 3.38
CA ALA A 151 -0.60 -21.44 2.13
C ALA A 151 -0.34 -20.10 1.41
N GLN A 152 -1.34 -19.23 1.38
CA GLN A 152 -1.22 -17.87 0.83
C GLN A 152 -0.20 -17.03 1.61
N GLN A 153 -0.15 -17.16 2.94
CA GLN A 153 0.82 -16.46 3.78
C GLN A 153 2.27 -16.88 3.49
N ALA A 154 2.51 -18.15 3.13
CA ALA A 154 3.83 -18.61 2.71
C ALA A 154 4.27 -17.95 1.39
N ILE A 155 3.35 -17.88 0.40
CA ILE A 155 3.57 -17.20 -0.87
C ILE A 155 3.82 -15.70 -0.65
N TYR A 156 3.00 -15.07 0.20
CA TYR A 156 3.11 -13.66 0.56
C TYR A 156 4.52 -13.30 1.05
N HIS A 157 5.06 -14.04 2.00
CA HIS A 157 6.39 -13.75 2.57
C HIS A 157 7.52 -13.91 1.56
N HIS A 158 7.39 -14.88 0.65
CA HIS A 158 8.35 -15.07 -0.43
C HIS A 158 8.32 -13.88 -1.40
N LEU A 159 7.14 -13.53 -1.91
CA LEU A 159 6.94 -12.42 -2.84
C LEU A 159 7.30 -11.05 -2.23
N ALA A 160 6.94 -10.81 -0.97
CA ALA A 160 7.26 -9.56 -0.27
C ALA A 160 8.78 -9.35 -0.15
N ARG A 161 9.53 -10.43 0.16
CA ARG A 161 10.99 -10.39 0.22
C ARG A 161 11.59 -10.08 -1.14
N GLU A 162 11.15 -10.74 -2.20
CA GLU A 162 11.64 -10.49 -3.56
C GLU A 162 11.36 -9.06 -4.00
N ASN A 163 10.13 -8.58 -3.77
CA ASN A 163 9.75 -7.20 -4.06
C ASN A 163 10.66 -6.19 -3.35
N TRP A 164 10.98 -6.41 -2.06
CA TRP A 164 11.90 -5.54 -1.33
C TRP A 164 13.32 -5.55 -1.92
N ILE A 165 13.84 -6.74 -2.26
CA ILE A 165 15.15 -6.90 -2.89
C ILE A 165 15.18 -6.11 -4.21
N HIS A 166 14.15 -6.22 -5.04
CA HIS A 166 14.07 -5.47 -6.30
C HIS A 166 13.99 -3.95 -6.08
N MET A 167 13.17 -3.48 -5.12
CA MET A 167 13.08 -2.06 -4.79
C MET A 167 14.42 -1.49 -4.31
N MET A 168 15.17 -2.22 -3.49
CA MET A 168 16.47 -1.78 -2.97
C MET A 168 17.56 -1.74 -4.05
N HIS A 169 17.58 -2.70 -4.98
CA HIS A 169 18.52 -2.68 -6.11
C HIS A 169 18.19 -1.57 -7.12
N GLY A 170 16.91 -1.29 -7.37
CA GLY A 170 16.48 -0.16 -8.21
C GLY A 170 16.83 1.21 -7.61
N HIS A 171 16.76 1.36 -6.29
CA HIS A 171 17.15 2.60 -5.59
C HIS A 171 18.67 2.83 -5.55
N MET A 172 19.50 1.79 -5.51
CA MET A 172 20.96 1.94 -5.60
C MET A 172 21.43 2.46 -6.97
N MET A 173 20.66 2.20 -8.04
CA MET A 173 21.00 2.63 -9.41
C MET A 173 20.56 4.08 -9.73
N MET A 174 19.84 4.75 -8.84
CA MET A 174 19.38 6.14 -9.04
C MET A 174 20.10 7.17 -8.15
N HIS A 175 21.05 6.73 -7.33
CA HIS A 175 21.92 7.59 -6.50
C HIS A 175 23.42 7.29 -6.68
N GLY A 176 23.78 6.61 -7.77
CA GLY A 176 25.17 6.40 -8.20
C GLY A 176 25.60 7.43 -9.24
#